data_AF-A0A9E3M6A4-F1
#
_entry.id   AF-A0A9E3M6A4-F1
#
_cell.length_a   1.000
_cell.length_b   1.000
_cell.length_c   1.000
_cell.angle_alpha   90.00
_cell.angle_beta   90.00
_cell.angle_gamma   90.00
#
_symmetry.space_group_name_H-M   'P 1'
#
loop_
_entity.id
_entity.type
_entity.pdbx_description
1 polymer ?
#
loop_
_entity_poly.entity_id
_entity_poly.type
_entity_poly.pdbx_seq_one_letter_code
_entity_poly.pdbx_strand_id
1 'polypeptide(L)'
;MRKSLIFALLTLAATAVASSAADERGFVSIFNGHDLAGWNTGACPDGFRVEDGCLVTGGGDGGPGLLCTAAAYGNFVFRFEYLLSGVGNSGVMIRADADEQLAWAKGYEIQLLAPWTPHRDDLHCTGSIYGHVAVTNRPDETTGVWHEMEIVCDRQLIIIAVDGKVTTWAEMNYVKSLRSKSLRGPLGLQTNHSGPDQWVKFRNLRLRELDREPDYVVKGFSSTDPRVRKLTHEAALKLDTLLAGQLCALLAEEDSVSSVGAKKALFDIVAAASAPAAPAPVRSSVIKTLQAQAAETESEIVRHHLEWLLGMLEN
;
A
#
# COMPACT_ATOMS: atom_id res chain seq x y z
N MET A 1 -2.50 -59.76 49.42
CA MET A 1 -3.52 -59.70 48.35
C MET A 1 -3.51 -58.28 47.79
N ARG A 2 -3.36 -58.11 46.46
CA ARG A 2 -3.93 -57.03 45.60
C ARG A 2 -3.76 -55.56 46.10
N LYS A 3 -3.10 -54.61 45.42
CA LYS A 3 -3.19 -54.21 44.00
C LYS A 3 -2.16 -53.11 43.70
N SER A 4 -1.68 -53.07 42.45
CA SER A 4 -0.93 -51.99 41.81
C SER A 4 -1.63 -50.62 41.89
N LEU A 5 -0.91 -49.50 41.75
CA LEU A 5 -1.08 -48.59 40.61
C LEU A 5 0.02 -47.52 40.54
N ILE A 6 0.43 -47.28 39.30
CA ILE A 6 1.32 -46.25 38.74
C ILE A 6 0.82 -44.84 39.10
N PHE A 7 1.71 -43.90 39.39
CA PHE A 7 1.41 -42.47 39.21
C PHE A 7 2.51 -41.79 38.40
N ALA A 8 2.02 -41.11 37.36
CA ALA A 8 2.75 -40.62 36.21
C ALA A 8 3.60 -39.38 36.51
N LEU A 9 4.76 -39.33 35.85
CA LEU A 9 5.60 -38.14 35.71
C LEU A 9 4.89 -37.19 34.72
N LEU A 10 4.24 -36.14 35.21
CA LEU A 10 3.77 -35.03 34.37
C LEU A 10 4.96 -34.07 34.14
N THR A 11 5.68 -34.27 33.06
CA THR A 11 6.55 -33.22 32.49
C THR A 11 5.68 -32.32 31.62
N LEU A 12 5.28 -31.17 32.17
CA LEU A 12 4.65 -30.09 31.41
C LEU A 12 5.73 -29.43 30.53
N ALA A 13 5.82 -29.88 29.28
CA ALA A 13 6.56 -29.17 28.24
C ALA A 13 5.77 -27.90 27.88
N ALA A 14 6.17 -26.77 28.47
CA ALA A 14 5.73 -25.46 28.02
C ALA A 14 6.37 -25.18 26.66
N THR A 15 5.67 -25.54 25.58
CA THR A 15 6.00 -25.05 24.25
C THR A 15 5.66 -23.56 24.21
N ALA A 16 6.69 -22.71 24.23
CA ALA A 16 6.55 -21.31 23.90
C ALA A 16 6.01 -21.21 22.47
N VAL A 17 4.75 -20.82 22.34
CA VAL A 17 4.22 -20.33 21.07
C VAL A 17 4.89 -18.97 20.85
N ALA A 18 5.99 -18.97 20.10
CA ALA A 18 6.48 -17.75 19.51
C ALA A 18 5.40 -17.28 18.53
N SER A 19 4.55 -16.34 18.98
CA SER A 19 3.77 -15.53 18.07
C SER A 19 4.76 -14.92 17.09
N SER A 20 4.66 -15.28 15.81
CA SER A 20 5.45 -14.65 14.76
C SER A 20 5.05 -13.19 14.73
N ALA A 21 5.81 -12.34 15.42
CA ALA A 21 5.64 -10.90 15.31
C ALA A 21 5.70 -10.56 13.82
N ALA A 22 4.62 -9.99 13.29
CA ALA A 22 4.57 -9.59 11.90
C ALA A 22 5.76 -8.66 11.61
N ASP A 23 6.36 -8.78 10.42
CA ASP A 23 7.47 -7.90 10.04
C ASP A 23 6.96 -6.46 9.96
N GLU A 24 7.39 -5.62 10.90
CA GLU A 24 7.03 -4.20 10.99
C GLU A 24 8.04 -3.28 10.29
N ARG A 25 9.10 -3.84 9.67
CA ARG A 25 10.09 -3.02 8.95
C ARG A 25 9.42 -2.26 7.81
N GLY A 26 9.74 -0.97 7.70
CA GLY A 26 9.25 -0.09 6.64
C GLY A 26 7.83 0.42 6.82
N PHE A 27 7.09 -0.01 7.85
CA PHE A 27 5.79 0.56 8.17
C PHE A 27 5.94 1.93 8.86
N VAL A 28 5.12 2.88 8.42
CA VAL A 28 4.95 4.19 9.06
C VAL A 28 3.49 4.36 9.44
N SER A 29 3.23 4.99 10.59
CA SER A 29 1.87 5.35 10.96
C SER A 29 1.34 6.45 10.04
N ILE A 30 0.11 6.29 9.54
CA ILE A 30 -0.58 7.29 8.71
C ILE A 30 -1.72 7.99 9.46
N PHE A 31 -1.89 7.68 10.75
CA PHE A 31 -2.85 8.35 11.63
C PHE A 31 -2.18 8.66 12.96
N ASN A 32 -2.21 9.93 13.36
CA ASN A 32 -1.45 10.42 14.51
C ASN A 32 -2.15 10.20 15.87
N GLY A 33 -3.36 9.64 15.89
CA GLY A 33 -4.11 9.35 17.12
C GLY A 33 -4.79 10.55 17.77
N HIS A 34 -4.70 11.77 17.23
CA HIS A 34 -5.26 12.97 17.87
C HIS A 34 -6.07 13.87 16.94
N ASP A 35 -5.75 13.93 15.64
CA ASP A 35 -6.50 14.72 14.67
C ASP A 35 -6.43 14.13 13.25
N LEU A 36 -7.01 14.84 12.28
CA LEU A 36 -7.09 14.42 10.89
C LEU A 36 -5.96 15.02 10.01
N ALA A 37 -4.84 15.45 10.60
CA ALA A 37 -3.70 15.91 9.84
C ALA A 37 -3.19 14.80 8.88
N GLY A 38 -2.99 15.17 7.62
CA GLY A 38 -2.65 14.21 6.55
C GLY A 38 -3.85 13.54 5.89
N TRP A 39 -5.08 13.86 6.30
CA TRP A 39 -6.33 13.39 5.71
C TRP A 39 -7.14 14.54 5.07
N ASN A 40 -7.94 14.20 4.07
CA ASN A 40 -8.86 15.09 3.37
C ASN A 40 -10.29 14.69 3.73
N THR A 41 -11.01 15.61 4.37
CA THR A 41 -12.39 15.46 4.83
C THR A 41 -13.42 16.01 3.85
N GLY A 42 -13.01 16.57 2.69
CA GLY A 42 -13.91 17.29 1.79
C GLY A 42 -15.10 16.46 1.27
N ALA A 43 -14.94 15.14 1.17
CA ALA A 43 -15.99 14.19 0.78
C ALA A 43 -16.75 13.58 1.97
N CYS A 44 -16.40 13.93 3.21
CA CYS A 44 -17.12 13.56 4.44
C CYS A 44 -16.97 14.64 5.53
N PRO A 45 -17.41 15.89 5.30
CA PRO A 45 -17.38 16.90 6.34
C PRO A 45 -18.10 16.36 7.58
N ASP A 46 -17.43 16.40 8.74
CA ASP A 46 -17.93 15.89 10.02
C ASP A 46 -18.25 14.38 10.06
N GLY A 47 -17.80 13.60 9.06
CA GLY A 47 -18.06 12.15 8.99
C GLY A 47 -17.15 11.29 9.85
N PHE A 48 -16.03 11.85 10.33
CA PHE A 48 -15.08 11.18 11.22
C PHE A 48 -14.68 12.09 12.37
N ARG A 49 -14.52 11.49 13.55
CA ARG A 49 -13.98 12.14 14.74
C ARG A 49 -12.89 11.28 15.36
N VAL A 50 -12.06 11.90 16.19
CA VAL A 50 -11.02 11.20 16.95
C VAL A 50 -11.48 11.01 18.39
N GLU A 51 -11.53 9.75 18.85
CA GLU A 51 -11.90 9.39 20.22
C GLU A 51 -10.93 8.31 20.73
N ASP A 52 -10.32 8.55 21.90
CA ASP A 52 -9.41 7.59 22.56
C ASP A 52 -8.32 7.02 21.62
N GLY A 53 -7.73 7.87 20.79
CA GLY A 53 -6.70 7.43 19.84
C GLY A 53 -7.22 6.66 18.62
N CYS A 54 -8.54 6.64 18.39
CA CYS A 54 -9.18 5.95 17.29
C CYS A 54 -9.86 6.94 16.34
N LEU A 55 -9.88 6.62 15.05
CA LEU A 55 -10.81 7.24 14.10
C LEU A 55 -12.17 6.56 14.26
N VAL A 56 -13.23 7.34 14.47
CA VAL A 56 -14.58 6.85 14.69
C VAL A 56 -15.53 7.50 13.69
N THR A 57 -16.40 6.69 13.10
CA THR A 57 -17.52 7.16 12.27
C THR A 57 -18.80 6.40 12.64
N GLY A 58 -19.93 7.09 12.56
CA GLY A 58 -21.26 6.58 12.86
C GLY A 58 -21.94 7.17 14.08
N GLY A 59 -23.18 6.73 14.33
CA GLY A 59 -24.08 7.40 15.29
C GLY A 59 -24.95 8.51 14.70
N GLY A 60 -25.05 8.62 13.37
CA GLY A 60 -25.82 9.68 12.67
C GLY A 60 -24.97 10.84 12.13
N ASP A 61 -23.64 10.76 12.28
CA ASP A 61 -22.70 11.81 11.86
C ASP A 61 -22.46 11.83 10.35
N GLY A 62 -22.31 13.04 9.77
CA GLY A 62 -21.67 13.35 8.48
C GLY A 62 -22.22 12.75 7.18
N GLY A 63 -23.19 11.83 7.23
CA GLY A 63 -23.75 11.18 6.04
C GLY A 63 -22.74 10.29 5.28
N PRO A 64 -23.13 9.75 4.11
CA PRO A 64 -22.25 8.91 3.31
C PRO A 64 -21.10 9.74 2.73
N GLY A 65 -19.88 9.24 2.88
CA GLY A 65 -18.68 9.95 2.46
C GLY A 65 -17.41 9.11 2.59
N LEU A 66 -16.28 9.71 2.23
CA LEU A 66 -14.97 9.05 2.24
C LEU A 66 -13.91 9.98 2.86
N LEU A 67 -13.21 9.49 3.88
CA LEU A 67 -12.05 10.16 4.47
C LEU A 67 -10.81 9.67 3.74
N CYS A 68 -10.20 10.53 2.92
CA CYS A 68 -9.07 10.14 2.07
C CYS A 68 -7.73 10.58 2.67
N THR A 69 -6.66 9.81 2.44
CA THR A 69 -5.31 10.31 2.68
C THR A 69 -5.01 11.47 1.73
N ALA A 70 -4.28 12.48 2.19
CA ALA A 70 -3.81 13.56 1.32
C ALA A 70 -2.78 13.06 0.28
N ALA A 71 -2.00 12.05 0.66
CA ALA A 71 -1.08 11.37 -0.24
C ALA A 71 -1.80 10.30 -1.08
N ALA A 72 -1.27 10.05 -2.28
CA ALA A 72 -1.71 8.96 -3.16
C ALA A 72 -0.61 7.90 -3.29
N TYR A 73 -1.01 6.65 -3.13
CA TYR A 73 -0.13 5.48 -3.07
C TYR A 73 -0.34 4.57 -4.28
N GLY A 74 0.77 4.05 -4.82
CA GLY A 74 0.75 3.06 -5.89
C GLY A 74 0.83 1.67 -5.31
N ASN A 75 2.03 1.29 -4.88
CA ASN A 75 2.32 -0.01 -4.32
C ASN A 75 2.60 0.08 -2.81
N PHE A 76 1.85 -0.68 -2.02
CA PHE A 76 1.91 -0.59 -0.56
C PHE A 76 1.43 -1.85 0.13
N VAL A 77 1.82 -1.99 1.40
CA VAL A 77 1.16 -2.85 2.38
C VAL A 77 0.52 -1.95 3.42
N PHE A 78 -0.79 -2.04 3.60
CA PHE A 78 -1.54 -1.29 4.59
C PHE A 78 -2.07 -2.24 5.66
N ARG A 79 -1.73 -1.97 6.92
CA ARG A 79 -2.26 -2.68 8.07
C ARG A 79 -3.02 -1.71 8.95
N PHE A 80 -4.14 -2.16 9.49
CA PHE A 80 -4.93 -1.40 10.44
C PHE A 80 -5.79 -2.35 11.26
N GLU A 81 -6.22 -1.88 12.41
CA GLU A 81 -7.23 -2.56 13.21
C GLU A 81 -8.57 -1.86 13.04
N TYR A 82 -9.64 -2.65 12.96
CA TYR A 82 -11.00 -2.17 12.90
C TYR A 82 -11.88 -2.84 13.95
N LEU A 83 -12.91 -2.13 14.40
CA LEU A 83 -13.94 -2.63 15.30
C LEU A 83 -15.31 -2.17 14.81
N LEU A 84 -16.14 -3.13 14.42
CA LEU A 84 -17.50 -2.90 13.95
C LEU A 84 -18.51 -3.01 15.09
N SER A 85 -19.55 -2.19 15.03
CA SER A 85 -20.79 -2.45 15.76
C SER A 85 -21.49 -3.72 15.25
N GLY A 86 -22.51 -4.21 15.97
CA GLY A 86 -23.26 -5.40 15.58
C GLY A 86 -23.94 -5.34 14.21
N VAL A 87 -24.10 -4.13 13.65
CA VAL A 87 -24.70 -3.85 12.34
C VAL A 87 -23.84 -2.90 11.49
N GLY A 88 -22.56 -2.75 11.84
CA GLY A 88 -21.65 -1.83 11.16
C GLY A 88 -21.45 -2.19 9.68
N ASN A 89 -21.36 -1.15 8.85
CA ASN A 89 -21.06 -1.24 7.42
C ASN A 89 -20.15 -0.07 7.06
N SER A 90 -18.98 -0.37 6.52
CA SER A 90 -17.95 0.58 6.11
C SER A 90 -17.06 -0.11 5.06
N GLY A 91 -15.96 0.52 4.66
CA GLY A 91 -15.04 -0.05 3.70
C GLY A 91 -13.76 0.75 3.61
N VAL A 92 -12.73 0.09 3.08
CA VAL A 92 -11.45 0.72 2.74
C VAL A 92 -11.31 0.81 1.24
N MET A 93 -11.21 2.03 0.74
CA MET A 93 -11.06 2.31 -0.68
C MET A 93 -9.57 2.37 -0.97
N ILE A 94 -9.13 1.54 -1.90
CA ILE A 94 -7.74 1.50 -2.33
C ILE A 94 -7.59 2.13 -3.71
N ARG A 95 -6.51 2.90 -3.88
CA ARG A 95 -6.18 3.58 -5.14
C ARG A 95 -7.39 4.34 -5.70
N ALA A 96 -8.09 5.05 -4.80
CA ALA A 96 -9.30 5.79 -5.14
C ALA A 96 -9.00 6.91 -6.15
N ASP A 97 -10.03 7.43 -6.81
CA ASP A 97 -9.85 8.59 -7.69
C ASP A 97 -9.82 9.87 -6.85
N ALA A 98 -8.79 10.69 -7.04
CA ALA A 98 -8.53 11.88 -6.23
C ALA A 98 -9.38 13.10 -6.65
N ASP A 99 -9.96 13.07 -7.85
CA ASP A 99 -10.54 14.26 -8.51
C ASP A 99 -12.07 14.39 -8.37
N GLU A 100 -12.75 13.54 -7.59
CA GLU A 100 -14.22 13.55 -7.54
C GLU A 100 -14.81 13.59 -6.13
N GLN A 101 -15.88 14.39 -5.98
CA GLN A 101 -16.82 14.34 -4.86
C GLN A 101 -17.41 12.93 -4.63
N LEU A 102 -17.24 12.02 -5.60
CA LEU A 102 -17.67 10.62 -5.58
C LEU A 102 -16.48 9.66 -5.67
N ALA A 103 -15.46 9.83 -4.83
CA ALA A 103 -14.29 8.93 -4.76
C ALA A 103 -14.67 7.43 -4.61
N TRP A 104 -15.88 7.13 -4.13
CA TRP A 104 -16.48 5.79 -4.10
C TRP A 104 -16.78 5.20 -5.50
N ALA A 105 -17.04 6.03 -6.51
CA ALA A 105 -17.46 5.59 -7.84
C ALA A 105 -16.32 5.05 -8.71
N LYS A 106 -15.06 5.36 -8.39
CA LYS A 106 -13.89 5.05 -9.24
C LYS A 106 -12.75 4.32 -8.55
N GLY A 107 -12.72 4.27 -7.22
CA GLY A 107 -11.88 3.33 -6.46
C GLY A 107 -12.43 1.89 -6.49
N TYR A 108 -11.82 1.00 -5.72
CA TYR A 108 -12.39 -0.31 -5.42
C TYR A 108 -12.28 -0.54 -3.91
N GLU A 109 -13.37 -1.04 -3.35
CA GLU A 109 -13.61 -1.12 -1.92
C GLU A 109 -13.25 -2.52 -1.41
N ILE A 110 -12.50 -2.53 -0.31
CA ILE A 110 -12.32 -3.69 0.53
C ILE A 110 -13.37 -3.58 1.63
N GLN A 111 -14.36 -4.48 1.57
CA GLN A 111 -15.58 -4.38 2.36
C GLN A 111 -15.30 -4.66 3.85
N LEU A 112 -15.98 -3.93 4.74
CA LEU A 112 -16.05 -4.14 6.19
C LEU A 112 -17.52 -4.17 6.62
N LEU A 113 -18.05 -5.38 6.80
CA LEU A 113 -19.48 -5.58 7.02
C LEU A 113 -19.75 -6.54 8.17
N ALA A 114 -20.59 -6.11 9.12
CA ALA A 114 -21.07 -6.95 10.19
C ALA A 114 -21.88 -8.14 9.64
N PRO A 115 -21.75 -9.35 10.19
CA PRO A 115 -22.28 -10.56 9.56
C PRO A 115 -23.82 -10.63 9.50
N TRP A 116 -24.51 -9.80 10.29
CA TRP A 116 -25.98 -9.78 10.44
C TRP A 116 -26.70 -8.79 9.53
N THR A 117 -25.99 -8.05 8.68
CA THR A 117 -26.60 -7.09 7.75
C THR A 117 -27.34 -7.80 6.61
N PRO A 118 -28.53 -7.31 6.19
CA PRO A 118 -29.27 -7.88 5.05
C PRO A 118 -28.49 -7.85 3.72
N HIS A 119 -28.89 -8.71 2.77
CA HIS A 119 -28.37 -8.76 1.39
C HIS A 119 -26.85 -9.00 1.27
N ARG A 120 -26.33 -9.92 2.08
CA ARG A 120 -24.91 -10.25 2.19
C ARG A 120 -24.58 -11.61 1.60
N ASP A 121 -23.52 -11.70 0.81
CA ASP A 121 -22.94 -12.93 0.26
C ASP A 121 -21.39 -12.86 0.27
N ASP A 122 -20.71 -13.84 -0.33
CA ASP A 122 -19.24 -13.87 -0.36
C ASP A 122 -18.61 -12.72 -1.19
N LEU A 123 -19.37 -12.10 -2.07
CA LEU A 123 -18.95 -10.96 -2.90
C LEU A 123 -19.16 -9.60 -2.19
N HIS A 124 -19.94 -9.60 -1.11
CA HIS A 124 -20.32 -8.40 -0.36
C HIS A 124 -20.16 -8.64 1.15
N CYS A 125 -18.99 -9.14 1.57
CA CYS A 125 -18.66 -9.36 2.99
C CYS A 125 -17.24 -8.92 3.33
N THR A 126 -16.92 -8.90 4.63
CA THR A 126 -15.61 -8.46 5.14
C THR A 126 -14.47 -9.18 4.42
N GLY A 127 -13.54 -8.40 3.87
CA GLY A 127 -12.37 -8.91 3.16
C GLY A 127 -12.62 -9.35 1.72
N SER A 128 -13.80 -9.09 1.15
CA SER A 128 -14.05 -9.17 -0.31
C SER A 128 -13.57 -7.90 -1.01
N ILE A 129 -13.27 -8.00 -2.31
CA ILE A 129 -13.20 -6.81 -3.18
C ILE A 129 -14.62 -6.57 -3.66
N TYR A 130 -15.30 -5.60 -3.04
CA TYR A 130 -16.75 -5.42 -3.10
C TYR A 130 -17.28 -5.43 -4.55
N GLY A 131 -18.19 -6.36 -4.85
CA GLY A 131 -18.78 -6.48 -6.19
C GLY A 131 -17.84 -6.98 -7.30
N HIS A 132 -16.57 -7.26 -6.99
CA HIS A 132 -15.54 -7.63 -7.95
C HIS A 132 -14.99 -9.04 -7.73
N VAL A 133 -14.58 -9.37 -6.50
CA VAL A 133 -13.94 -10.64 -6.16
C VAL A 133 -14.43 -11.10 -4.79
N ALA A 134 -15.07 -12.27 -4.78
CA ALA A 134 -15.58 -12.87 -3.57
C ALA A 134 -14.44 -13.36 -2.65
N VAL A 135 -14.72 -13.48 -1.37
CA VAL A 135 -13.82 -14.20 -0.45
C VAL A 135 -13.78 -15.68 -0.82
N THR A 136 -12.60 -16.28 -0.77
CA THR A 136 -12.43 -17.75 -0.86
C THR A 136 -12.36 -18.38 0.53
N ASN A 137 -12.06 -17.57 1.54
CA ASN A 137 -12.02 -17.96 2.94
C ASN A 137 -12.62 -16.83 3.78
N ARG A 138 -13.77 -17.09 4.40
CA ARG A 138 -14.41 -16.10 5.28
C ARG A 138 -13.55 -15.88 6.54
N PRO A 139 -13.30 -14.64 6.94
CA PRO A 139 -12.59 -14.36 8.18
C PRO A 139 -13.47 -14.63 9.41
N ASP A 140 -12.91 -14.48 10.60
CA ASP A 140 -13.73 -14.27 11.79
C ASP A 140 -14.42 -12.90 11.65
N GLU A 141 -15.74 -12.87 11.84
CA GLU A 141 -16.58 -11.68 11.66
C GLU A 141 -17.27 -11.29 12.96
N THR A 142 -16.74 -11.75 14.09
CA THR A 142 -17.23 -11.38 15.42
C THR A 142 -17.23 -9.85 15.58
N THR A 143 -18.38 -9.28 15.94
CA THR A 143 -18.49 -7.82 16.15
C THR A 143 -18.19 -7.46 17.61
N GLY A 144 -17.85 -6.20 17.87
CA GLY A 144 -17.47 -5.73 19.21
C GLY A 144 -16.06 -6.14 19.66
N VAL A 145 -15.28 -6.77 18.79
CA VAL A 145 -13.85 -7.08 19.00
C VAL A 145 -13.01 -6.42 17.92
N TRP A 146 -11.73 -6.19 18.24
CA TRP A 146 -10.77 -5.68 17.27
C TRP A 146 -10.28 -6.80 16.36
N HIS A 147 -10.30 -6.54 15.06
CA HIS A 147 -9.68 -7.38 14.04
C HIS A 147 -8.59 -6.59 13.34
N GLU A 148 -7.52 -7.27 12.91
CA GLU A 148 -6.50 -6.66 12.05
C GLU A 148 -6.79 -7.02 10.58
N MET A 149 -6.74 -6.03 9.69
CA MET A 149 -6.74 -6.25 8.25
C MET A 149 -5.40 -5.83 7.65
N GLU A 150 -4.87 -6.68 6.76
CA GLU A 150 -3.75 -6.37 5.88
C GLU A 150 -4.23 -6.32 4.43
N ILE A 151 -3.88 -5.23 3.75
CA ILE A 151 -4.13 -5.03 2.33
C ILE A 151 -2.79 -4.85 1.63
N VAL A 152 -2.44 -5.78 0.76
CA VAL A 152 -1.27 -5.69 -0.12
C VAL A 152 -1.74 -5.23 -1.49
N CYS A 153 -1.13 -4.16 -1.99
CA CYS A 153 -1.22 -3.69 -3.36
C CYS A 153 0.18 -3.76 -3.97
N ASP A 154 0.50 -4.84 -4.67
CA ASP A 154 1.76 -5.05 -5.39
C ASP A 154 1.48 -5.04 -6.89
N ARG A 155 1.72 -3.89 -7.53
CA ARG A 155 1.45 -3.66 -8.95
C ARG A 155 -0.02 -3.94 -9.25
N GLN A 156 -0.31 -5.09 -9.84
CA GLN A 156 -1.65 -5.52 -10.23
C GLN A 156 -2.23 -6.58 -9.30
N LEU A 157 -1.42 -7.11 -8.39
CA LEU A 157 -1.81 -8.05 -7.37
C LEU A 157 -2.37 -7.30 -6.17
N ILE A 158 -3.56 -7.71 -5.76
CA ILE A 158 -4.23 -7.26 -4.55
C ILE A 158 -4.40 -8.50 -3.67
N ILE A 159 -3.98 -8.43 -2.41
CA ILE A 159 -4.19 -9.50 -1.41
C ILE A 159 -4.81 -8.88 -0.18
N ILE A 160 -5.88 -9.49 0.32
CA ILE A 160 -6.54 -9.10 1.56
C ILE A 160 -6.41 -10.23 2.55
N ALA A 161 -5.98 -9.90 3.77
CA ALA A 161 -5.96 -10.81 4.89
C ALA A 161 -6.64 -10.16 6.11
N VAL A 162 -7.30 -10.98 6.91
CA VAL A 162 -7.87 -10.59 8.21
C VAL A 162 -7.34 -11.55 9.26
N ASP A 163 -6.82 -11.01 10.36
CA ASP A 163 -6.17 -11.75 11.45
C ASP A 163 -5.14 -12.78 10.94
N GLY A 164 -4.31 -12.33 9.99
CA GLY A 164 -3.24 -13.12 9.38
C GLY A 164 -3.70 -14.20 8.38
N LYS A 165 -5.01 -14.27 8.06
CA LYS A 165 -5.55 -15.24 7.10
C LYS A 165 -6.00 -14.54 5.83
N VAL A 166 -5.47 -14.96 4.68
CA VAL A 166 -5.91 -14.46 3.36
C VAL A 166 -7.40 -14.78 3.17
N THR A 167 -8.18 -13.75 2.86
CA THR A 167 -9.62 -13.85 2.58
C THR A 167 -9.90 -13.83 1.09
N THR A 168 -9.18 -12.96 0.35
CA THR A 168 -9.28 -12.84 -1.10
C THR A 168 -7.98 -12.33 -1.69
N TRP A 169 -7.79 -12.59 -2.98
CA TRP A 169 -6.73 -11.98 -3.77
C TRP A 169 -7.20 -11.84 -5.22
N ALA A 170 -6.61 -10.88 -5.92
CA ALA A 170 -6.97 -10.62 -7.31
C ALA A 170 -5.75 -10.10 -8.08
N GLU A 171 -5.58 -10.64 -9.27
CA GLU A 171 -4.75 -10.03 -10.29
C GLU A 171 -5.65 -9.21 -11.22
N MET A 172 -5.47 -7.88 -11.20
CA MET A 172 -6.38 -6.93 -11.86
C MET A 172 -6.59 -7.25 -13.34
N ASN A 173 -5.55 -7.75 -14.03
CA ASN A 173 -5.63 -8.11 -15.44
C ASN A 173 -6.51 -9.33 -15.73
N TYR A 174 -6.80 -10.18 -14.75
CA TYR A 174 -7.69 -11.33 -14.93
C TYR A 174 -9.14 -11.04 -14.51
N VAL A 175 -9.39 -10.00 -13.72
CA VAL A 175 -10.73 -9.58 -13.30
C VAL A 175 -11.24 -8.44 -14.18
N LYS A 176 -12.20 -8.72 -15.08
CA LYS A 176 -12.70 -7.76 -16.10
C LYS A 176 -13.04 -6.38 -15.53
N SER A 177 -13.69 -6.33 -14.37
CA SER A 177 -14.13 -5.10 -13.71
C SER A 177 -13.02 -4.33 -12.99
N LEU A 178 -11.82 -4.91 -12.83
CA LEU A 178 -10.64 -4.26 -12.26
C LEU A 178 -9.64 -3.79 -13.33
N ARG A 179 -9.68 -4.35 -14.55
CA ARG A 179 -8.68 -4.11 -15.60
C ARG A 179 -8.40 -2.64 -15.89
N SER A 180 -9.42 -1.79 -15.92
CA SER A 180 -9.31 -0.37 -16.25
C SER A 180 -9.11 0.54 -15.03
N LYS A 181 -9.11 -0.02 -13.82
CA LYS A 181 -9.00 0.78 -12.60
C LYS A 181 -7.56 1.26 -12.39
N SER A 182 -7.42 2.35 -11.64
CA SER A 182 -6.12 2.96 -11.39
C SER A 182 -5.21 2.04 -10.58
N LEU A 183 -3.90 2.15 -10.84
CA LEU A 183 -2.85 1.53 -10.02
C LEU A 183 -2.33 2.48 -8.94
N ARG A 184 -2.84 3.71 -8.87
CA ARG A 184 -2.42 4.73 -7.90
C ARG A 184 -3.56 5.67 -7.53
N GLY A 185 -3.66 5.99 -6.25
CA GLY A 185 -4.64 6.92 -5.71
C GLY A 185 -4.58 7.00 -4.19
N PRO A 186 -5.32 7.91 -3.54
CA PRO A 186 -5.45 7.92 -2.09
C PRO A 186 -6.04 6.62 -1.54
N LEU A 187 -5.73 6.36 -0.26
CA LEU A 187 -6.49 5.43 0.57
C LEU A 187 -7.69 6.15 1.15
N GLY A 188 -8.84 5.50 1.23
CA GLY A 188 -10.07 6.07 1.77
C GLY A 188 -10.70 5.19 2.84
N LEU A 189 -11.24 5.79 3.90
CA LEU A 189 -12.11 5.13 4.87
C LEU A 189 -13.54 5.59 4.65
N GLN A 190 -14.45 4.67 4.38
CA GLN A 190 -15.85 4.99 4.16
C GLN A 190 -16.53 5.32 5.48
N THR A 191 -17.33 6.39 5.51
CA THR A 191 -18.25 6.62 6.63
C THR A 191 -19.27 5.48 6.71
N ASN A 192 -19.91 5.32 7.86
CA ASN A 192 -20.94 4.30 8.01
C ASN A 192 -22.21 4.63 7.20
N HIS A 193 -23.06 3.62 6.96
CA HIS A 193 -24.39 3.83 6.38
C HIS A 193 -25.43 4.31 7.44
N SER A 194 -25.18 5.49 8.03
CA SER A 194 -26.10 6.43 8.70
C SER A 194 -27.05 5.96 9.82
N GLY A 195 -27.15 4.66 10.13
CA GLY A 195 -27.96 4.19 11.26
C GLY A 195 -27.33 4.56 12.61
N PRO A 196 -28.13 4.89 13.65
CA PRO A 196 -27.60 5.27 14.97
C PRO A 196 -26.76 4.15 15.61
N ASP A 197 -27.10 2.90 15.34
CA ASP A 197 -26.37 1.72 15.86
C ASP A 197 -25.26 1.23 14.92
N GLN A 198 -25.11 1.85 13.75
CA GLN A 198 -24.03 1.54 12.81
C GLN A 198 -22.84 2.40 13.16
N TRP A 199 -21.71 1.81 13.51
CA TRP A 199 -20.47 2.54 13.70
C TRP A 199 -19.28 1.63 13.48
N VAL A 200 -18.14 2.25 13.18
CA VAL A 200 -16.84 1.58 13.07
C VAL A 200 -15.78 2.45 13.73
N LYS A 201 -14.80 1.78 14.35
CA LYS A 201 -13.58 2.40 14.87
C LYS A 201 -12.37 1.85 14.13
N PHE A 202 -11.39 2.69 13.87
CA PHE A 202 -10.10 2.32 13.29
C PHE A 202 -8.95 2.78 14.18
N ARG A 203 -7.91 1.96 14.30
CA ARG A 203 -6.66 2.33 14.97
C ARG A 203 -5.46 1.60 14.38
N ASN A 204 -4.25 1.99 14.78
CA ASN A 204 -3.02 1.37 14.31
C ASN A 204 -2.89 1.38 12.78
N LEU A 205 -3.37 2.44 12.12
CA LEU A 205 -3.26 2.61 10.67
C LEU A 205 -1.80 2.85 10.31
N ARG A 206 -1.18 1.87 9.66
CA ARG A 206 0.22 1.86 9.28
C ARG A 206 0.41 1.37 7.86
N LEU A 207 1.33 2.01 7.14
CA LEU A 207 1.56 1.75 5.72
C LEU A 207 3.05 1.57 5.45
N ARG A 208 3.40 0.56 4.66
CA ARG A 208 4.71 0.38 4.04
C ARG A 208 4.59 0.66 2.56
N GLU A 209 5.24 1.73 2.08
CA GLU A 209 5.23 2.11 0.67
C GLU A 209 6.33 1.34 -0.07
N LEU A 210 5.94 0.36 -0.89
CA LEU A 210 6.88 -0.48 -1.66
C LEU A 210 7.64 0.35 -2.71
N ASP A 211 7.01 1.43 -3.19
CA ASP A 211 7.61 2.40 -4.12
C ASP A 211 8.76 3.22 -3.49
N ARG A 212 9.08 3.02 -2.20
CA ARG A 212 10.27 3.57 -1.53
C ARG A 212 11.40 2.55 -1.35
N GLU A 213 11.21 1.32 -1.80
CA GLU A 213 12.19 0.25 -1.66
C GLU A 213 12.98 0.10 -2.98
N PRO A 214 14.29 0.42 -3.01
CA PRO A 214 15.08 0.40 -4.25
C PRO A 214 14.99 -0.92 -5.02
N ASP A 215 15.18 -2.05 -4.34
CA ASP A 215 15.12 -3.39 -4.94
C ASP A 215 13.73 -3.73 -5.51
N TYR A 216 12.67 -3.21 -4.91
CA TYR A 216 11.31 -3.39 -5.42
C TYR A 216 11.08 -2.57 -6.69
N VAL A 217 11.52 -1.32 -6.69
CA VAL A 217 11.37 -0.41 -7.84
C VAL A 217 12.15 -0.93 -9.05
N VAL A 218 13.39 -1.37 -8.87
CA VAL A 218 14.24 -1.90 -9.96
C VAL A 218 13.57 -3.05 -10.72
N LYS A 219 12.98 -4.00 -10.00
CA LYS A 219 12.25 -5.13 -10.60
C LYS A 219 11.08 -4.69 -11.49
N GLY A 220 10.59 -3.46 -11.29
CA GLY A 220 9.47 -2.95 -12.06
C GLY A 220 9.80 -2.47 -13.46
N PHE A 221 11.08 -2.30 -13.79
CA PHE A 221 11.49 -1.87 -15.12
C PHE A 221 11.29 -2.99 -16.15
N SER A 222 11.36 -4.27 -15.74
CA SER A 222 11.11 -5.44 -16.60
C SER A 222 9.63 -5.73 -16.86
N SER A 223 8.71 -4.94 -16.29
CA SER A 223 7.28 -5.16 -16.49
C SER A 223 6.84 -4.88 -17.93
N THR A 224 6.07 -5.79 -18.52
CA THR A 224 5.44 -5.59 -19.84
C THR A 224 4.22 -4.67 -19.78
N ASP A 225 3.61 -4.47 -18.62
CA ASP A 225 2.49 -3.54 -18.44
C ASP A 225 2.99 -2.08 -18.41
N PRO A 226 2.54 -1.21 -19.34
CA PRO A 226 2.97 0.18 -19.40
C PRO A 226 2.55 1.02 -18.17
N ARG A 227 1.44 0.67 -17.50
CA ARG A 227 0.99 1.38 -16.28
C ARG A 227 1.94 1.10 -15.12
N VAL A 228 2.39 -0.15 -15.01
CA VAL A 228 3.39 -0.54 -14.02
C VAL A 228 4.72 0.15 -14.31
N ARG A 229 5.18 0.18 -15.57
CA ARG A 229 6.43 0.91 -15.92
C ARG A 229 6.33 2.40 -15.61
N LYS A 230 5.17 3.02 -15.83
CA LYS A 230 4.93 4.42 -15.45
C LYS A 230 5.10 4.62 -13.94
N LEU A 231 4.45 3.80 -13.12
CA LEU A 231 4.61 3.88 -11.65
C LEU A 231 6.04 3.61 -11.20
N THR A 232 6.70 2.60 -11.77
CA THR A 232 8.11 2.30 -11.51
C THR A 232 8.98 3.52 -11.77
N HIS A 233 8.77 4.18 -12.91
CA HIS A 233 9.54 5.36 -13.28
C HIS A 233 9.29 6.52 -12.32
N GLU A 234 8.03 6.81 -11.96
CA GLU A 234 7.68 7.83 -10.96
C GLU A 234 8.30 7.53 -9.58
N ALA A 235 8.31 6.27 -9.15
CA ALA A 235 8.97 5.83 -7.93
C ALA A 235 10.49 6.03 -8.01
N ALA A 236 11.09 5.72 -9.16
CA ALA A 236 12.51 5.89 -9.38
C ALA A 236 12.95 7.36 -9.26
N LEU A 237 12.16 8.30 -9.79
CA LEU A 237 12.44 9.73 -9.65
C LEU A 237 12.41 10.22 -8.20
N LYS A 238 11.58 9.59 -7.33
CA LYS A 238 11.54 9.93 -5.90
C LYS A 238 12.72 9.37 -5.12
N LEU A 239 13.22 8.20 -5.53
CA LEU A 239 14.41 7.58 -4.94
C LEU A 239 15.69 8.25 -5.43
N ASP A 240 15.66 8.85 -6.62
CA ASP A 240 16.72 9.69 -7.16
C ASP A 240 18.08 8.94 -7.14
N THR A 241 19.12 9.54 -6.59
CA THR A 241 20.47 8.98 -6.51
C THR A 241 20.57 7.66 -5.76
N LEU A 242 19.57 7.30 -4.92
CA LEU A 242 19.55 5.98 -4.25
C LEU A 242 19.46 4.81 -5.24
N LEU A 243 18.90 5.04 -6.43
CA LEU A 243 18.75 4.02 -7.47
C LEU A 243 19.85 4.04 -8.52
N ALA A 244 20.72 5.05 -8.53
CA ALA A 244 21.61 5.29 -9.67
C ALA A 244 22.45 4.06 -10.05
N GLY A 245 23.03 3.36 -9.07
CA GLY A 245 23.81 2.15 -9.33
C GLY A 245 22.99 0.99 -9.90
N GLN A 246 21.77 0.78 -9.40
CA GLN A 246 20.88 -0.26 -9.91
C GLN A 246 20.37 0.07 -11.31
N LEU A 247 20.11 1.34 -11.61
CA LEU A 247 19.76 1.79 -12.97
C LEU A 247 20.94 1.61 -13.93
N CYS A 248 22.17 1.87 -13.49
CA CYS A 248 23.37 1.62 -14.29
C CYS A 248 23.57 0.12 -14.59
N ALA A 249 23.27 -0.75 -13.63
CA ALA A 249 23.29 -2.20 -13.86
C ALA A 249 22.26 -2.61 -14.93
N LEU A 250 21.02 -2.12 -14.85
CA LEU A 250 19.99 -2.39 -15.86
C LEU A 250 20.37 -1.90 -17.27
N LEU A 251 21.12 -0.80 -17.38
CA LEU A 251 21.61 -0.32 -18.69
C LEU A 251 22.55 -1.31 -19.37
N ALA A 252 23.30 -2.11 -18.59
CA ALA A 252 24.24 -3.09 -19.11
C ALA A 252 23.55 -4.41 -19.53
N GLU A 253 22.28 -4.60 -19.17
CA GLU A 253 21.54 -5.82 -19.49
C GLU A 253 21.02 -5.85 -20.94
N GLU A 254 20.86 -7.07 -21.48
CA GLU A 254 20.28 -7.30 -22.81
C GLU A 254 18.74 -7.12 -22.84
N ASP A 255 18.08 -7.04 -21.68
CA ASP A 255 16.64 -6.77 -21.59
C ASP A 255 16.36 -5.33 -22.06
N SER A 256 15.94 -5.22 -23.32
CA SER A 256 15.67 -3.93 -23.96
C SER A 256 14.59 -3.10 -23.26
N VAL A 257 13.64 -3.71 -22.54
CA VAL A 257 12.55 -2.96 -21.89
C VAL A 257 13.05 -2.30 -20.63
N SER A 258 13.74 -3.07 -19.78
CA SER A 258 14.28 -2.58 -18.53
C SER A 258 15.40 -1.56 -18.76
N SER A 259 16.30 -1.83 -19.72
CA SER A 259 17.39 -0.94 -20.10
C SER A 259 16.87 0.40 -20.64
N VAL A 260 15.86 0.41 -21.52
CA VAL A 260 15.23 1.65 -22.01
C VAL A 260 14.56 2.43 -20.88
N GLY A 261 13.87 1.72 -19.97
CA GLY A 261 13.24 2.35 -18.80
C GLY A 261 14.26 2.97 -17.85
N ALA A 262 15.35 2.26 -17.57
CA ALA A 262 16.44 2.73 -16.72
C ALA A 262 17.14 3.95 -17.33
N LYS A 263 17.40 3.92 -18.65
CA LYS A 263 17.95 5.05 -19.40
C LYS A 263 17.10 6.31 -19.25
N LYS A 264 15.77 6.15 -19.41
CA LYS A 264 14.83 7.27 -19.23
C LYS A 264 14.84 7.79 -17.80
N ALA A 265 14.83 6.90 -16.80
CA ALA A 265 14.85 7.29 -15.39
C ALA A 265 16.12 8.09 -15.03
N LEU A 266 17.30 7.61 -15.44
CA LEU A 266 18.57 8.33 -15.23
C LEU A 266 18.58 9.69 -15.91
N PHE A 267 18.10 9.76 -17.16
CA PHE A 267 17.99 11.03 -17.87
C PHE A 267 17.10 12.04 -17.12
N ASP A 268 15.91 11.61 -16.68
CA ASP A 268 14.97 12.51 -16.01
C ASP A 268 15.45 12.95 -14.61
N ILE A 269 16.16 12.07 -13.89
CA ILE A 269 16.86 12.42 -12.64
C ILE A 269 17.88 13.55 -12.90
N VAL A 270 18.70 13.39 -13.92
CA VAL A 270 19.72 14.37 -14.30
C VAL A 270 19.10 15.67 -14.78
N ALA A 271 18.04 15.60 -15.59
CA ALA A 271 17.31 16.76 -16.06
C ALA A 271 16.67 17.55 -14.89
N ALA A 272 16.15 16.86 -13.87
CA ALA A 272 15.64 17.52 -12.68
C ALA A 272 16.75 18.22 -11.89
N ALA A 273 17.94 17.63 -11.80
CA ALA A 273 19.09 18.20 -11.11
C ALA A 273 19.80 19.34 -11.87
N SER A 274 19.70 19.36 -13.21
CA SER A 274 20.22 20.44 -14.05
C SER A 274 19.30 21.66 -14.11
N ALA A 275 18.04 21.52 -13.70
CA ALA A 275 17.08 22.62 -13.71
C ALA A 275 17.62 23.85 -12.94
N PRO A 276 17.37 25.10 -13.41
CA PRO A 276 17.86 26.31 -12.74
C PRO A 276 17.40 26.48 -11.30
N ALA A 277 16.22 25.93 -10.97
CA ALA A 277 15.65 25.96 -9.63
C ALA A 277 16.09 24.80 -8.73
N ALA A 278 16.89 23.85 -9.25
CA ALA A 278 17.33 22.70 -8.50
C ALA A 278 18.27 23.12 -7.35
N PRO A 279 18.06 22.63 -6.11
CA PRO A 279 18.97 22.93 -5.01
C PRO A 279 20.40 22.44 -5.32
N ALA A 280 21.40 23.28 -5.07
CA ALA A 280 22.81 22.93 -5.29
C ALA A 280 23.23 21.58 -4.65
N PRO A 281 22.79 21.21 -3.43
CA PRO A 281 23.11 19.91 -2.85
C PRO A 281 22.58 18.72 -3.66
N VAL A 282 21.40 18.85 -4.28
CA VAL A 282 20.82 17.80 -5.14
C VAL A 282 21.70 17.61 -6.37
N ARG A 283 22.06 18.71 -7.04
CA ARG A 283 22.96 18.69 -8.20
C ARG A 283 24.31 18.05 -7.87
N SER A 284 24.94 18.47 -6.78
CA SER A 284 26.22 17.89 -6.33
C SER A 284 26.12 16.40 -6.01
N SER A 285 25.01 15.95 -5.41
CA SER A 285 24.77 14.54 -5.11
C SER A 285 24.68 13.71 -6.39
N VAL A 286 23.94 14.19 -7.39
CA VAL A 286 23.81 13.53 -8.69
C VAL A 286 25.17 13.44 -9.39
N ILE A 287 25.91 14.56 -9.49
CA ILE A 287 27.26 14.58 -10.11
C ILE A 287 28.16 13.54 -9.46
N LYS A 288 28.29 13.57 -8.13
CA LYS A 288 29.14 12.63 -7.37
C LYS A 288 28.76 11.18 -7.65
N THR A 289 27.46 10.90 -7.68
CA THR A 289 26.95 9.54 -7.89
C THR A 289 27.26 9.05 -9.30
N LEU A 290 27.01 9.87 -10.33
CA LEU A 290 27.31 9.49 -11.71
C LEU A 290 28.81 9.32 -11.95
N GLN A 291 29.66 10.18 -11.37
CA GLN A 291 31.12 10.04 -11.46
C GLN A 291 31.60 8.72 -10.84
N ALA A 292 31.05 8.35 -9.68
CA ALA A 292 31.37 7.07 -9.05
C ALA A 292 30.96 5.88 -9.94
N GLN A 293 29.73 5.90 -10.48
CA GLN A 293 29.25 4.83 -11.36
C GLN A 293 30.01 4.73 -12.69
N ALA A 294 30.42 5.86 -13.27
CA ALA A 294 31.24 5.87 -14.49
C ALA A 294 32.64 5.30 -14.27
N ALA A 295 33.22 5.50 -13.07
CA ALA A 295 34.50 4.94 -12.68
C ALA A 295 34.43 3.44 -12.37
N GLU A 296 33.30 2.96 -11.81
CA GLU A 296 33.11 1.57 -11.39
C GLU A 296 32.65 0.63 -12.52
N THR A 297 31.91 1.15 -13.51
CA THR A 297 31.34 0.30 -14.56
C THR A 297 32.41 -0.26 -15.52
N GLU A 298 32.30 -1.54 -15.88
CA GLU A 298 33.14 -2.16 -16.91
C GLU A 298 32.58 -1.93 -18.33
N SER A 299 31.30 -1.57 -18.46
CA SER A 299 30.62 -1.37 -19.75
C SER A 299 30.95 0.00 -20.34
N GLU A 300 31.61 0.00 -21.51
CA GLU A 300 31.91 1.22 -22.26
C GLU A 300 30.65 2.00 -22.68
N ILE A 301 29.59 1.28 -23.04
CA ILE A 301 28.30 1.87 -23.40
C ILE A 301 27.68 2.61 -22.21
N VAL A 302 27.71 1.99 -21.02
CA VAL A 302 27.21 2.63 -19.80
C VAL A 302 28.08 3.83 -19.46
N ARG A 303 29.41 3.69 -19.47
CA ARG A 303 30.34 4.80 -19.18
C ARG A 303 30.10 6.00 -20.07
N HIS A 304 30.03 5.80 -21.39
CA HIS A 304 29.78 6.87 -22.35
C HIS A 304 28.43 7.55 -22.11
N HIS A 305 27.40 6.79 -21.75
CA HIS A 305 26.10 7.36 -21.41
C HIS A 305 26.16 8.22 -20.14
N LEU A 306 26.88 7.79 -19.11
CA LEU A 306 27.04 8.54 -17.86
C LEU A 306 27.87 9.82 -18.06
N GLU A 307 28.94 9.77 -18.87
CA GLU A 307 29.73 10.95 -19.24
C GLU A 307 28.88 11.98 -20.00
N TRP A 308 28.02 11.53 -20.92
CA TRP A 308 27.08 12.41 -21.59
C TRP A 308 26.08 13.07 -20.63
N LEU A 309 25.55 12.32 -19.65
CA LEU A 309 24.66 12.87 -18.62
C LEU A 309 25.39 13.88 -17.71
N LEU A 310 26.65 13.62 -17.35
CA LEU A 310 27.47 14.55 -16.57
C LEU A 310 27.63 15.89 -17.28
N GLY A 311 27.85 15.89 -18.60
CA GLY A 311 27.93 17.12 -19.40
C GLY A 311 26.66 17.98 -19.36
N MET A 312 25.50 17.41 -19.03
CA MET A 312 24.25 18.18 -18.83
C MET A 312 24.24 18.97 -17.51
N LEU A 313 25.08 18.62 -16.54
CA LEU A 313 25.13 19.23 -15.21
C LEU A 313 26.22 20.30 -15.07
N GLU A 314 27.12 20.37 -16.06
CA GLU A 314 28.27 21.29 -16.12
C GLU A 314 27.93 22.66 -16.76
N ASN A 315 26.70 22.82 -17.28
CA ASN A 315 26.17 24.06 -17.86
C ASN A 315 25.07 24.68 -16.99
#